data_AF-A0A967YIB1-F1
#
_entry.id   AF-A0A967YIB1-F1
#
_cell.length_a   1.000
_cell.length_b   1.000
_cell.length_c   1.000
_cell.angle_alpha   90.00
_cell.angle_beta   90.00
_cell.angle_gamma   90.00
#
_symmetry.space_group_name_H-M   'P 1'
#
loop_
_entity.id
_entity.type
_entity.pdbx_description
1 polymer ?
#
loop_
_entity_poly.entity_id
_entity_poly.type
_entity_poly.pdbx_seq_one_letter_code
_entity_poly.pdbx_strand_id
1 'polypeptide(L)' 'GTEVNVKTISGKKVKLKIPSGTSSGKTFKLSRFGIDTQKGRGDHYVKVQIEVPDDLSLSQKRQFKSWARKAGLLKK' A
#
# COMPACT_ATOMS: atom_id res chain seq x y z
N GLY A 1 -3.41 -10.94 2.46
CA GLY A 1 -3.15 -9.77 1.59
C GLY A 1 -4.48 -9.15 1.19
N THR A 2 -4.46 -8.16 0.30
CA THR A 2 -5.68 -7.55 -0.26
C THR A 2 -5.49 -7.23 -1.75
N GLU A 3 -6.56 -6.84 -2.44
CA GLU A 3 -6.51 -6.36 -3.81
C GLU A 3 -7.04 -4.93 -3.87
N VAL A 4 -6.30 -4.03 -4.52
CA VAL A 4 -6.67 -2.61 -4.64
C VAL A 4 -6.73 -2.22 -6.11
N ASN A 5 -7.75 -1.46 -6.49
CA ASN A 5 -7.86 -0.89 -7.83
C ASN A 5 -7.01 0.38 -7.92
N VAL A 6 -5.94 0.33 -8.71
CA VAL A 6 -5.05 1.47 -8.93
C VAL A 6 -5.37 2.11 -10.27
N LYS A 7 -5.54 3.44 -10.28
CA LYS A 7 -5.67 4.22 -11.51
C LYS A 7 -4.27 4.39 -12.13
N THR A 8 -4.12 3.97 -13.37
CA THR A 8 -2.88 4.14 -14.14
C THR A 8 -2.80 5.52 -14.76
N ILE A 9 -1.61 5.89 -15.24
CA ILE A 9 -1.37 7.17 -15.92
C ILE A 9 -2.29 7.33 -17.15
N SER A 10 -2.63 6.23 -17.85
CA SER A 10 -3.56 6.27 -18.99
C SER A 10 -5.04 6.22 -18.58
N GLY A 11 -5.38 6.42 -17.30
CA GLY A 11 -6.76 6.40 -16.81
C GLY A 11 -7.39 5.01 -16.61
N LYS A 12 -6.74 3.93 -17.06
CA LYS A 12 -7.22 2.55 -16.86
C LYS A 12 -7.10 2.15 -15.39
N LYS A 13 -8.09 1.44 -14.86
CA LYS A 13 -8.02 0.83 -13.52
C LYS A 13 -7.41 -0.57 -13.64
N VAL A 14 -6.39 -0.85 -12.83
CA VAL A 14 -5.72 -2.15 -12.77
C VAL A 14 -5.83 -2.68 -11.36
N LYS A 15 -6.10 -3.98 -11.24
CA LYS A 15 -6.17 -4.66 -9.95
C LYS A 15 -4.77 -5.03 -9.49
N LEU A 16 -4.28 -4.39 -8.43
CA LEU A 16 -2.99 -4.68 -7.81
C LEU A 16 -3.19 -5.60 -6.60
N LYS A 17 -2.54 -6.76 -6.59
CA LYS A 17 -2.51 -7.65 -5.42
C LYS A 17 -1.42 -7.18 -4.45
N ILE A 18 -1.81 -6.94 -3.20
CA ILE A 18 -0.91 -6.56 -2.10
C ILE A 18 -0.76 -7.77 -1.17
N PRO A 19 0.41 -8.44 -1.13
CA PRO A 19 0.66 -9.53 -0.19
C PRO A 19 0.54 -9.10 1.26
N SER A 20 0.14 -10.02 2.15
CA SER A 20 0.19 -9.77 3.59
C SER A 20 1.61 -9.47 4.06
N GLY A 21 1.74 -8.60 5.07
CA GLY A 21 3.05 -8.17 5.55
C GLY A 21 3.75 -7.14 4.65
N THR A 22 3.06 -6.57 3.67
CA THR A 22 3.61 -5.45 2.89
C THR A 22 3.75 -4.22 3.78
N SER A 23 4.99 -3.77 3.98
CA SER A 23 5.32 -2.55 4.71
C SER A 23 5.06 -1.29 3.89
N SER A 24 4.89 -0.17 4.61
CA SER A 24 4.87 1.16 3.99
C SER A 24 6.19 1.43 3.25
N GLY A 25 6.11 2.16 2.14
CA GLY A 25 7.26 2.48 1.28
C GLY A 25 7.58 1.41 0.23
N LYS A 26 7.00 0.20 0.29
CA LYS A 26 7.20 -0.83 -0.72
C LYS A 26 6.66 -0.37 -2.08
N THR A 27 7.46 -0.52 -3.13
CA THR A 27 7.09 -0.17 -4.50
C THR A 27 6.73 -1.40 -5.31
N PHE A 28 5.60 -1.36 -6.00
CA PHE A 28 5.18 -2.33 -6.99
C PHE A 28 5.36 -1.79 -8.39
N LYS A 29 5.80 -2.65 -9.31
CA LYS A 29 5.98 -2.31 -10.71
C LYS A 29 4.82 -2.84 -11.54
N LEU A 30 4.13 -1.95 -12.23
CA LEU A 30 3.12 -2.26 -13.24
C LEU A 30 3.78 -2.17 -14.62
N SER A 31 4.25 -3.31 -15.12
CA SER A 31 4.95 -3.39 -16.40
C SER A 31 4.06 -2.91 -17.55
N ARG A 32 4.57 -2.04 -18.43
CA ARG A 32 3.84 -1.48 -19.58
C ARG A 32 2.56 -0.69 -19.24
N PHE A 33 2.44 -0.19 -18.01
CA PHE A 33 1.34 0.71 -17.62
C PHE A 33 1.76 2.19 -17.48
N GLY A 34 3.01 2.51 -17.83
CA GLY A 34 3.54 3.87 -17.83
C GLY A 34 3.16 4.68 -19.07
N ILE A 35 3.93 5.75 -19.30
CA ILE A 35 3.77 6.67 -20.43
C ILE A 35 4.11 5.95 -21.74
N ASP A 36 3.29 6.20 -22.76
CA ASP A 36 3.53 5.70 -24.11
C ASP A 36 4.43 6.67 -24.88
N THR A 37 5.48 6.15 -25.50
CA THR A 37 6.49 6.93 -26.23
C THR A 37 6.76 6.28 -27.59
N GLN A 38 7.47 6.95 -28.49
CA GLN A 38 7.88 6.37 -29.78
C GLN A 38 8.71 5.07 -29.65
N LYS A 39 9.38 4.87 -28.50
CA LYS A 39 10.17 3.66 -28.21
C LYS A 39 9.36 2.56 -27.53
N GLY A 40 8.06 2.80 -27.33
CA GLY A 40 7.13 1.92 -26.62
C GLY A 40 6.72 2.46 -25.25
N ARG A 41 6.00 1.60 -24.53
CA ARG A 41 5.34 1.94 -23.28
C ARG A 41 6.20 1.64 -22.05
N GLY A 42 6.41 2.65 -21.21
CA GLY A 42 7.15 2.52 -19.96
C GLY A 42 6.37 1.79 -18.86
N ASP A 43 6.98 1.72 -17.67
CA ASP A 43 6.42 1.08 -16.48
C ASP A 43 5.81 2.13 -15.53
N HIS A 44 4.80 1.73 -14.76
CA HIS A 44 4.22 2.56 -13.70
C HIS A 44 4.60 1.98 -12.34
N TYR A 45 5.29 2.78 -11.53
CA TYR A 45 5.69 2.41 -10.18
C TYR A 45 4.69 2.96 -9.16
N VAL A 46 4.16 2.07 -8.32
CA VAL A 46 3.18 2.38 -7.29
C VAL A 46 3.81 2.15 -5.93
N LYS A 47 3.95 3.20 -5.12
CA LYS A 47 4.45 3.12 -3.75
C LYS A 47 3.29 2.96 -2.77
N VAL A 48 3.36 1.95 -1.91
CA VAL A 48 2.38 1.78 -0.83
C VAL A 48 2.67 2.77 0.28
N GLN A 49 1.63 3.46 0.73
CA GLN A 49 1.66 4.27 1.94
C GLN A 49 0.61 3.72 2.90
N ILE A 50 1.02 3.45 4.14
CA ILE A 50 0.11 3.06 5.22
C ILE A 50 -0.26 4.34 5.94
N GLU A 51 -1.53 4.70 5.90
CA GLU A 51 -2.11 5.81 6.63
C GLU A 51 -2.77 5.29 7.91
N VAL A 52 -2.49 5.96 9.02
CA VAL A 52 -3.11 5.66 10.32
C VAL A 52 -4.12 6.77 10.59
N PRO A 53 -5.41 6.47 10.82
CA PRO A 53 -6.42 7.50 11.11
C PRO A 53 -6.07 8.29 12.37
N ASP A 54 -6.34 9.60 12.35
CA ASP A 54 -6.10 10.49 13.49
C ASP A 54 -7.02 10.17 14.68
N ASP A 55 -8.30 9.91 14.39
CA ASP A 55 -9.32 9.64 15.39
C ASP A 55 -9.63 8.15 15.52
N LEU A 56 -9.00 7.52 16.52
CA LEU A 56 -9.29 6.15 16.91
C LEU A 56 -10.20 6.11 18.15
N SER A 57 -11.28 5.33 18.08
CA SER A 57 -12.13 5.02 19.24
C SER A 57 -11.33 4.33 20.35
N LEU A 58 -11.85 4.37 21.59
CA LEU A 58 -11.23 3.69 22.74
C LEU A 58 -11.00 2.19 22.46
N SER A 59 -11.92 1.54 21.76
CA SER A 59 -11.80 0.12 21.40
C SER A 59 -10.62 -0.11 20.43
N GLN A 60 -10.53 0.68 19.36
CA GLN A 60 -9.44 0.59 18.38
C GLN A 60 -8.07 0.86 19.02
N LYS A 61 -7.96 1.90 19.86
CA LYS A 61 -6.71 2.22 20.59
C LYS A 61 -6.23 1.05 21.46
N ARG A 62 -7.16 0.39 22.18
CA ARG A 62 -6.83 -0.79 22.99
C ARG A 62 -6.32 -1.95 22.15
N GLN A 63 -6.96 -2.24 21.02
CA GLN A 63 -6.54 -3.30 20.11
C GLN A 63 -5.14 -3.03 19.53
N PHE A 64 -4.92 -1.81 19.04
CA PHE A 64 -3.61 -1.39 18.52
C PHE A 64 -2.51 -1.50 19.57
N LYS A 65 -2.75 -1.05 20.81
CA LYS A 65 -1.79 -1.16 21.91
C LYS A 65 -1.47 -2.61 22.27
N SER A 66 -2.50 -3.47 22.30
CA SER A 66 -2.34 -4.91 22.56
C SER A 66 -1.50 -5.59 21.47
N TRP A 67 -1.81 -5.30 20.20
CA TRP A 67 -1.03 -5.78 19.07
C TRP A 67 0.42 -5.29 19.13
N ALA A 68 0.64 -3.99 19.36
CA ALA A 68 1.98 -3.40 19.41
C ALA A 68 2.84 -4.01 20.53
N ARG A 69 2.24 -4.36 21.69
CA ARG A 69 2.93 -5.08 22.76
C ARG A 69 3.33 -6.50 22.34
N LYS A 70 2.42 -7.25 21.69
CA LYS A 70 2.72 -8.61 21.19
C LYS A 70 3.79 -8.59 20.09
N ALA A 71 3.79 -7.54 19.26
CA ALA A 71 4.78 -7.33 18.20
C ALA A 71 6.12 -6.79 18.72
N GLY A 72 6.26 -6.50 20.02
CA GLY A 72 7.49 -5.97 20.62
C GLY A 72 7.79 -4.51 20.26
N LEU A 73 6.83 -3.76 19.73
CA LEU A 73 7.00 -2.37 19.30
C LEU A 73 6.92 -1.35 20.44
N LEU A 74 6.34 -1.76 21.58
CA LEU A 74 6.35 -0.97 22.80
C LEU A 74 7.44 -1.53 23.72
N LYS A 75 8.58 -0.84 23.80
CA LYS A 75 9.57 -1.11 24.85
C LYS A 75 8.95 -0.76 26.21
N LYS A 76 9.35 -1.50 27.26
CA LYS A 76 8.95 -1.25 28.65
C LYS A 76 9.26 0.18 29.07
#